data_AF-A0A3L7N363-F1
#
_entry.id   AF-A0A3L7N363-F1
#
_cell.length_a   1.000
_cell.length_b   1.000
_cell.length_c   1.000
_cell.angle_alpha   90.00
_cell.angle_beta   90.00
_cell.angle_gamma   90.00
#
_symmetry.space_group_name_H-M   'P 1'
#
loop_
_entity.id
_entity.type
_entity.pdbx_description
1 polymer ?
#
loop_
_entity_poly.entity_id
_entity_poly.type
_entity_poly.pdbx_seq_one_letter_code
_entity_poly.pdbx_strand_id
1 'polypeptide(L)'
;MAIPDETTAEQPLLSKNKIIILSAILALLLLGSGYAMYSYSSNSTLRQYQTMTAEMSMEKMRDMPAEERREYFENMKNLREKMTEPQKEKADDIMRERFQTQMTEKMNKFFALPPAERKVELDKEVDRMASMMKTFGGGKSGAPNAGAGKAPGSGAGNANGQGTGAGGPTNVASGANATGKAGAGAPGNVTPPSGGGGPPWARGNPNATPEEKNKRTSDRLDNSTPEFRAQMTEYWKLVGERAKEKGVQIPNFGGPPTPTKTK
;
A
#
# COMPACT_ATOMS: atom_id res chain seq x y z
N MET A 1 -71.58 62.27 9.34
CA MET A 1 -71.30 60.84 9.21
C MET A 1 -69.79 60.67 9.30
N ALA A 2 -69.29 60.21 10.44
CA ALA A 2 -67.87 59.92 10.65
C ALA A 2 -67.75 58.39 10.77
N ILE A 3 -66.91 57.80 9.91
CA ILE A 3 -66.61 56.36 9.90
C ILE A 3 -65.58 56.14 11.01
N PRO A 4 -65.82 55.26 12.00
CA PRO A 4 -64.80 54.92 12.99
C PRO A 4 -63.69 54.11 12.32
N ASP A 5 -62.47 54.61 12.46
CA ASP A 5 -61.23 53.98 12.04
C ASP A 5 -60.95 52.78 12.96
N GLU A 6 -61.36 51.56 12.55
CA GLU A 6 -60.98 50.32 13.23
C GLU A 6 -59.49 50.04 13.01
N THR A 7 -58.68 50.68 13.84
CA THR A 7 -57.26 50.34 14.02
C THR A 7 -57.19 48.99 14.71
N THR A 8 -57.26 47.93 13.90
CA THR A 8 -57.05 46.54 14.34
C THR A 8 -55.59 46.42 14.75
N ALA A 9 -55.31 46.62 16.04
CA ALA A 9 -53.97 46.47 16.59
C ALA A 9 -53.54 45.01 16.43
N GLU A 10 -52.69 44.74 15.43
CA GLU A 10 -52.13 43.41 15.18
C GLU A 10 -51.33 42.96 16.41
N GLN A 11 -51.97 42.14 17.25
CA GLN A 11 -51.31 41.45 18.34
C GLN A 11 -50.24 40.52 17.74
N PRO A 12 -48.96 40.64 18.11
CA PRO A 12 -47.92 39.80 17.56
C PRO A 12 -48.21 38.34 17.91
N LEU A 13 -48.41 37.51 16.87
CA LEU A 13 -48.79 36.09 16.96
C LEU A 13 -47.82 35.22 17.79
N LEU A 14 -46.63 35.73 18.13
CA LEU A 14 -45.62 35.04 18.93
C LEU A 14 -44.96 35.98 19.94
N SER A 15 -44.74 35.48 21.17
CA SER A 15 -43.96 36.19 22.18
C SER A 15 -42.48 36.29 21.78
N LYS A 16 -41.82 37.37 22.20
CA LYS A 16 -40.40 37.63 21.89
C LYS A 16 -39.48 36.43 22.20
N ASN A 17 -39.74 35.72 23.30
CA ASN A 17 -38.96 34.55 23.68
C ASN A 17 -39.13 33.37 22.71
N LYS A 18 -40.35 33.17 22.17
CA LYS A 18 -40.59 32.13 21.15
C LYS A 18 -39.88 32.46 19.84
N ILE A 19 -39.83 33.74 19.47
CA ILE A 19 -39.08 34.20 18.29
C ILE A 19 -37.58 33.94 18.47
N ILE A 20 -37.02 34.25 19.65
CA ILE A 20 -35.61 33.97 19.96
C ILE A 20 -35.31 32.47 19.87
N ILE A 21 -36.14 31.62 20.49
CA ILE A 21 -35.95 30.16 20.47
C ILE A 21 -36.04 29.62 19.03
N LEU A 22 -37.03 30.04 18.24
CA LEU A 22 -37.17 29.62 16.84
C LEU A 22 -35.99 30.08 15.99
N SER A 23 -35.49 31.30 16.20
CA SER A 23 -34.32 31.81 15.49
C SER A 23 -33.05 31.01 15.83
N ALA A 24 -32.86 30.62 17.10
CA ALA A 24 -31.75 29.80 17.53
C ALA A 24 -31.80 28.39 16.92
N ILE A 25 -32.99 27.75 16.90
CA ILE A 25 -33.17 26.44 16.26
C ILE A 25 -32.89 26.52 14.76
N LEU A 26 -33.40 27.55 14.07
CA LEU A 26 -33.16 27.74 12.65
C LEU A 26 -31.67 27.95 12.36
N ALA A 27 -30.98 28.76 13.16
CA ALA A 27 -29.54 28.96 13.03
C ALA A 27 -28.76 27.65 13.22
N LEU A 28 -29.14 26.84 14.21
CA LEU A 28 -28.49 25.55 14.47
C LEU A 28 -28.75 24.55 13.34
N LEU A 29 -29.95 24.57 12.74
CA LEU A 29 -30.30 23.74 11.59
C LEU A 29 -29.56 24.17 10.32
N LEU A 30 -29.40 25.47 10.10
CA LEU A 30 -28.59 26.01 8.99
C LEU A 30 -27.10 25.71 9.16
N LEU A 31 -26.56 25.82 10.37
CA LEU A 31 -25.18 25.45 10.66
C LEU A 31 -24.94 23.94 10.52
N GLY A 32 -25.86 23.12 11.03
CA GLY A 32 -25.78 21.66 10.92
C GLY A 32 -25.91 21.17 9.47
N SER A 33 -26.86 21.70 8.70
CA SER A 33 -27.04 21.36 7.28
C SER A 33 -25.90 21.87 6.42
N GLY A 34 -25.36 23.07 6.70
CA GLY A 34 -24.17 23.60 6.06
C GLY A 34 -22.93 22.73 6.31
N TYR A 35 -22.71 22.28 7.55
CA TYR A 35 -21.62 21.37 7.88
C TYR A 35 -21.78 19.98 7.23
N ALA A 36 -23.00 19.44 7.20
CA ALA A 36 -23.29 18.17 6.52
C ALA A 36 -23.02 18.27 5.01
N MET A 37 -23.47 19.35 4.35
CA MET A 37 -23.18 19.57 2.93
C MET A 37 -21.69 19.79 2.66
N TYR A 38 -20.99 20.57 3.50
CA TYR A 38 -19.55 20.80 3.38
C TYR A 38 -18.73 19.52 3.57
N SER A 39 -19.06 18.71 4.58
CA SER A 39 -18.39 17.41 4.82
C SER A 39 -18.69 16.38 3.73
N TYR A 40 -19.88 16.42 3.14
CA TYR A 40 -20.25 15.60 1.98
C TYR A 40 -19.48 16.02 0.72
N SER A 41 -19.39 17.33 0.43
CA SER A 41 -18.72 17.83 -0.76
C SER A 41 -17.19 17.69 -0.70
N SER A 42 -16.60 17.89 0.47
CA SER A 42 -15.15 17.78 0.69
C SER A 42 -14.59 16.34 0.59
N ASN A 43 -15.45 15.31 0.70
CA ASN A 43 -15.07 13.90 0.56
C ASN A 43 -15.40 13.31 -0.83
N SER A 44 -15.71 14.14 -1.81
CA SER A 44 -16.07 13.67 -3.16
C SER A 44 -14.96 12.86 -3.85
N THR A 45 -13.68 13.26 -3.69
CA THR A 45 -12.53 12.57 -4.30
C THR A 45 -12.30 11.17 -3.72
N LEU A 46 -12.36 11.02 -2.40
CA LEU A 46 -12.24 9.71 -1.74
C LEU A 46 -13.39 8.77 -2.13
N ARG A 47 -14.61 9.29 -2.28
CA ARG A 47 -15.76 8.48 -2.73
C ARG A 47 -15.66 8.07 -4.18
N GLN A 48 -15.21 8.98 -5.05
CA GLN A 48 -14.90 8.63 -6.44
C GLN A 48 -13.84 7.53 -6.49
N TYR A 49 -12.82 7.61 -5.63
CA TYR A 49 -11.77 6.61 -5.55
C TYR A 49 -12.32 5.26 -5.07
N GLN A 50 -13.17 5.28 -4.04
CA GLN A 50 -13.86 4.08 -3.55
C GLN A 50 -14.75 3.45 -4.62
N THR A 51 -15.47 4.26 -5.38
CA THR A 51 -16.37 3.78 -6.44
C THR A 51 -15.57 3.15 -7.58
N MET A 52 -14.53 3.85 -8.07
CA MET A 52 -13.64 3.34 -9.12
C MET A 52 -12.94 2.05 -8.68
N THR A 53 -12.43 2.00 -7.45
CA THR A 53 -11.81 0.78 -6.92
C THR A 53 -12.83 -0.34 -6.78
N ALA A 54 -13.99 -0.10 -6.17
CA ALA A 54 -15.03 -1.12 -5.98
C ALA A 54 -15.48 -1.75 -7.32
N GLU A 55 -15.72 -0.93 -8.33
CA GLU A 55 -16.13 -1.37 -9.67
C GLU A 55 -15.04 -2.13 -10.43
N MET A 56 -13.77 -1.90 -10.09
CA MET A 56 -12.63 -2.54 -10.74
C MET A 56 -12.18 -3.77 -9.94
N SER A 57 -12.78 -4.92 -10.21
CA SER A 57 -12.25 -6.21 -9.72
C SER A 57 -10.96 -6.57 -10.45
N MET A 58 -10.10 -7.38 -9.82
CA MET A 58 -8.89 -7.91 -10.46
C MET A 58 -9.22 -8.70 -11.73
N GLU A 59 -10.37 -9.37 -11.76
CA GLU A 59 -10.89 -10.08 -12.94
C GLU A 59 -11.26 -9.10 -14.05
N LYS A 60 -11.97 -8.02 -13.73
CA LYS A 60 -12.33 -6.98 -14.71
C LYS A 60 -11.08 -6.31 -15.30
N MET A 61 -10.07 -6.03 -14.49
CA MET A 61 -8.79 -5.51 -15.00
C MET A 61 -8.08 -6.50 -15.92
N ARG A 62 -8.22 -7.81 -15.71
CA ARG A 62 -7.59 -8.84 -16.56
C ARG A 62 -8.17 -8.80 -17.97
N ASP A 63 -9.48 -8.68 -18.07
CA ASP A 63 -10.20 -8.79 -19.35
C ASP A 63 -10.26 -7.45 -20.10
N MET A 64 -9.86 -6.37 -19.44
CA MET A 64 -9.79 -5.02 -20.00
C MET A 64 -8.62 -4.86 -21.00
N PRO A 65 -8.84 -4.23 -22.18
CA PRO A 65 -7.78 -3.95 -23.13
C PRO A 65 -6.69 -3.07 -22.50
N ALA A 66 -5.47 -3.15 -23.05
CA ALA A 66 -4.31 -2.49 -22.45
C ALA A 66 -4.47 -0.96 -22.37
N GLU A 67 -5.22 -0.35 -23.29
CA GLU A 67 -5.49 1.08 -23.33
C GLU A 67 -6.46 1.52 -22.21
N GLU A 68 -7.60 0.85 -22.08
CA GLU A 68 -8.56 1.13 -21.00
C GLU A 68 -7.93 0.92 -19.61
N ARG A 69 -7.04 -0.08 -19.46
CA ARG A 69 -6.28 -0.26 -18.21
C ARG A 69 -5.39 0.93 -17.90
N ARG A 70 -4.69 1.46 -18.91
CA ARG A 70 -3.82 2.63 -18.73
C ARG A 70 -4.64 3.84 -18.32
N GLU A 71 -5.75 4.08 -19.00
CA GLU A 71 -6.67 5.17 -18.67
C GLU A 71 -7.20 5.04 -17.24
N TYR A 72 -7.59 3.84 -16.81
CA TYR A 72 -8.00 3.58 -15.43
C TYR A 72 -6.90 3.94 -14.42
N PHE A 73 -5.65 3.51 -14.66
CA PHE A 73 -4.53 3.85 -13.78
C PHE A 73 -4.19 5.35 -13.78
N GLU A 74 -4.31 6.03 -14.91
CA GLU A 74 -4.13 7.48 -15.00
C GLU A 74 -5.24 8.22 -14.25
N ASN A 75 -6.50 7.82 -14.41
CA ASN A 75 -7.63 8.38 -13.67
C ASN A 75 -7.46 8.20 -12.16
N MET A 76 -7.05 7.00 -11.73
CA MET A 76 -6.74 6.71 -10.33
C MET A 76 -5.58 7.54 -9.79
N LYS A 77 -4.52 7.72 -10.58
CA LYS A 77 -3.37 8.56 -10.22
C LYS A 77 -3.80 10.03 -10.08
N ASN A 78 -4.50 10.58 -11.07
CA ASN A 78 -5.00 11.94 -11.06
C ASN A 78 -5.94 12.21 -9.88
N LEU A 79 -6.78 11.23 -9.54
CA LEU A 79 -7.67 11.32 -8.38
C LEU A 79 -6.89 11.30 -7.06
N ARG A 80 -5.87 10.43 -6.96
CA ARG A 80 -4.98 10.34 -5.81
C ARG A 80 -4.14 11.61 -5.60
N GLU A 81 -3.72 12.28 -6.67
CA GLU A 81 -3.02 13.57 -6.59
C GLU A 81 -3.91 14.68 -6.03
N LYS A 82 -5.23 14.63 -6.28
CA LYS A 82 -6.22 15.57 -5.73
C LYS A 82 -6.64 15.24 -4.30
N MET A 83 -6.28 14.07 -3.77
CA MET A 83 -6.59 13.69 -2.39
C MET A 83 -5.63 14.38 -1.41
N THR A 84 -6.15 14.77 -0.24
CA THR A 84 -5.31 15.18 0.89
C THR A 84 -4.55 13.98 1.45
N GLU A 85 -3.46 14.21 2.20
CA GLU A 85 -2.68 13.10 2.77
C GLU A 85 -3.51 12.16 3.67
N PRO A 86 -4.41 12.67 4.55
CA PRO A 86 -5.32 11.80 5.30
C PRO A 86 -6.31 11.01 4.43
N GLN A 87 -6.69 11.54 3.26
CA GLN A 87 -7.54 10.81 2.31
C GLN A 87 -6.77 9.71 1.59
N LYS A 88 -5.50 9.95 1.23
CA LYS A 88 -4.62 8.93 0.64
C LYS A 88 -4.36 7.79 1.61
N GLU A 89 -4.11 8.09 2.88
CA GLU A 89 -3.92 7.08 3.92
C GLU A 89 -5.17 6.20 4.05
N LYS A 90 -6.36 6.80 4.15
CA LYS A 90 -7.63 6.06 4.15
C LYS A 90 -7.84 5.23 2.88
N ALA A 91 -7.49 5.77 1.72
CA ALA A 91 -7.58 5.05 0.45
C ALA A 91 -6.64 3.83 0.43
N ASP A 92 -5.41 3.97 0.93
CA ASP A 92 -4.45 2.88 1.04
C ASP A 92 -4.90 1.82 2.06
N ASP A 93 -5.50 2.22 3.17
CA ASP A 93 -6.05 1.30 4.17
C ASP A 93 -7.23 0.50 3.62
N ILE A 94 -8.17 1.14 2.92
CA ILE A 94 -9.29 0.45 2.25
C ILE A 94 -8.77 -0.55 1.21
N MET A 95 -7.77 -0.14 0.42
CA MET A 95 -7.15 -1.02 -0.58
C MET A 95 -6.45 -2.21 0.08
N ARG A 96 -5.79 -1.98 1.22
CA ARG A 96 -5.13 -3.04 2.00
C ARG A 96 -6.14 -4.03 2.56
N GLU A 97 -7.20 -3.55 3.19
CA GLU A 97 -8.27 -4.39 3.75
C GLU A 97 -8.90 -5.25 2.65
N ARG A 98 -9.29 -4.63 1.53
CA ARG A 98 -9.87 -5.36 0.40
C ARG A 98 -8.93 -6.42 -0.17
N PHE A 99 -7.65 -6.08 -0.34
CA PHE A 99 -6.63 -7.03 -0.80
C PHE A 99 -6.50 -8.20 0.17
N GLN A 100 -6.51 -7.92 1.48
CA GLN A 100 -6.44 -8.94 2.50
C GLN A 100 -7.65 -9.87 2.44
N THR A 101 -8.88 -9.34 2.38
CA THR A 101 -10.10 -10.13 2.23
C THR A 101 -10.05 -11.03 1.00
N GLN A 102 -9.70 -10.48 -0.16
CA GLN A 102 -9.58 -11.27 -1.40
C GLN A 102 -8.51 -12.35 -1.30
N MET A 103 -7.39 -12.06 -0.63
CA MET A 103 -6.34 -13.06 -0.44
C MET A 103 -6.77 -14.15 0.53
N THR A 104 -7.47 -13.81 1.63
CA THR A 104 -8.05 -14.77 2.56
C THR A 104 -9.07 -15.68 1.87
N GLU A 105 -9.98 -15.13 1.07
CA GLU A 105 -10.92 -15.91 0.27
C GLU A 105 -10.20 -16.83 -0.73
N LYS A 106 -9.18 -16.31 -1.43
CA LYS A 106 -8.36 -17.09 -2.35
C LYS A 106 -7.65 -18.24 -1.64
N MET A 107 -7.07 -18.01 -0.46
CA MET A 107 -6.40 -19.05 0.33
C MET A 107 -7.39 -20.10 0.80
N ASN A 108 -8.51 -19.70 1.39
CA ASN A 108 -9.55 -20.62 1.85
C ASN A 108 -10.06 -21.49 0.70
N LYS A 109 -10.31 -20.88 -0.48
CA LYS A 109 -10.71 -21.61 -1.69
C LYS A 109 -9.61 -22.56 -2.14
N PHE A 110 -8.35 -22.11 -2.18
CA PHE A 110 -7.22 -22.92 -2.63
C PHE A 110 -7.01 -24.16 -1.74
N PHE A 111 -6.99 -23.99 -0.41
CA PHE A 111 -6.79 -25.10 0.52
C PHE A 111 -7.99 -26.04 0.63
N ALA A 112 -9.19 -25.60 0.21
CA ALA A 112 -10.35 -26.47 0.06
C ALA A 112 -10.30 -27.36 -1.20
N LEU A 113 -9.45 -27.04 -2.20
CA LEU A 113 -9.32 -27.86 -3.41
C LEU A 113 -8.60 -29.19 -3.13
N PRO A 114 -8.99 -30.29 -3.81
CA PRO A 114 -8.23 -31.54 -3.80
C PRO A 114 -6.76 -31.33 -4.20
N PRO A 115 -5.81 -32.13 -3.68
CA PRO A 115 -4.38 -31.96 -3.98
C PRO A 115 -4.03 -31.90 -5.48
N ALA A 116 -4.74 -32.68 -6.31
CA ALA A 116 -4.53 -32.67 -7.77
C ALA A 116 -4.95 -31.33 -8.40
N GLU A 117 -6.08 -30.75 -7.97
CA GLU A 117 -6.57 -29.46 -8.48
C GLU A 117 -5.74 -28.28 -7.98
N ARG A 118 -5.22 -28.36 -6.75
CA ARG A 118 -4.26 -27.36 -6.23
C ARG A 118 -3.06 -27.20 -7.14
N LYS A 119 -2.52 -28.31 -7.69
CA LYS A 119 -1.40 -28.25 -8.63
C LYS A 119 -1.74 -27.49 -9.90
N VAL A 120 -2.93 -27.72 -10.46
CA VAL A 120 -3.42 -27.01 -11.65
C VAL A 120 -3.61 -25.52 -11.37
N GLU A 121 -4.08 -25.16 -10.17
CA GLU A 121 -4.23 -23.74 -9.80
C GLU A 121 -2.88 -23.06 -9.56
N LEU A 122 -1.91 -23.75 -8.95
CA LEU A 122 -0.53 -23.27 -8.82
C LEU A 122 0.12 -23.06 -10.19
N ASP A 123 -0.15 -23.94 -11.16
CA ASP A 123 0.36 -23.79 -12.53
C ASP A 123 -0.09 -22.48 -13.17
N LYS A 124 -1.38 -22.18 -13.06
CA LYS A 124 -1.96 -20.93 -13.56
C LYS A 124 -1.39 -19.72 -12.83
N GLU A 125 -1.20 -19.81 -11.52
CA GLU A 125 -0.63 -18.72 -10.73
C GLU A 125 0.83 -18.45 -11.12
N VAL A 126 1.65 -19.49 -11.28
CA VAL A 126 3.05 -19.35 -11.73
C VAL A 126 3.10 -18.73 -13.13
N ASP A 127 2.27 -19.18 -14.07
CA ASP A 127 2.21 -18.58 -15.41
C ASP A 127 1.76 -17.12 -15.36
N ARG A 128 0.78 -16.81 -14.50
CA ARG A 128 0.32 -15.45 -14.25
C ARG A 128 1.45 -14.58 -13.71
N MET A 129 2.19 -15.05 -12.70
CA MET A 129 3.34 -14.32 -12.16
C MET A 129 4.47 -14.18 -13.16
N ALA A 130 4.75 -15.20 -13.96
CA ALA A 130 5.74 -15.12 -15.04
C ALA A 130 5.33 -14.07 -16.08
N SER A 131 4.06 -14.05 -16.48
CA SER A 131 3.55 -13.07 -17.43
C SER A 131 3.55 -11.65 -16.86
N MET A 132 3.20 -11.50 -15.59
CA MET A 132 3.27 -10.22 -14.87
C MET A 132 4.71 -9.76 -14.73
N MET A 133 5.63 -10.64 -14.35
CA MET A 133 7.06 -10.32 -14.25
C MET A 133 7.66 -9.99 -15.61
N LYS A 134 7.23 -10.65 -16.69
CA LYS A 134 7.64 -10.27 -18.05
C LYS A 134 7.14 -8.88 -18.42
N THR A 135 5.89 -8.56 -18.08
CA THR A 135 5.24 -7.29 -18.41
C THR A 135 5.77 -6.12 -17.55
N PHE A 136 5.98 -6.35 -16.26
CA PHE A 136 6.35 -5.31 -15.28
C PHE A 136 7.82 -5.35 -14.85
N GLY A 137 8.48 -6.51 -14.91
CA GLY A 137 9.87 -6.72 -14.51
C GLY A 137 10.86 -6.87 -15.68
N GLY A 138 10.38 -7.15 -16.89
CA GLY A 138 11.22 -7.27 -18.11
C GLY A 138 11.63 -5.93 -18.73
N GLY A 139 11.06 -4.82 -18.26
CA GLY A 139 11.46 -3.47 -18.67
C GLY A 139 12.68 -3.00 -17.88
N LYS A 140 13.83 -2.95 -18.53
CA LYS A 140 14.99 -2.16 -18.09
C LYS A 140 14.50 -0.70 -17.97
N SER A 141 14.13 -0.28 -16.75
CA SER A 141 13.48 0.99 -16.37
C SER A 141 11.95 1.07 -16.62
N GLY A 142 11.23 1.77 -15.73
CA GLY A 142 10.02 2.47 -16.14
C GLY A 142 8.80 2.41 -15.21
N ALA A 143 8.89 3.04 -14.04
CA ALA A 143 7.81 4.00 -13.77
C ALA A 143 7.96 5.09 -14.85
N PRO A 144 6.98 5.34 -15.73
CA PRO A 144 7.04 6.50 -16.58
C PRO A 144 6.97 7.70 -15.65
N ASN A 145 8.04 8.52 -15.63
CA ASN A 145 8.09 9.82 -14.96
C ASN A 145 8.63 9.91 -13.51
N ALA A 146 9.45 8.98 -13.03
CA ALA A 146 10.30 9.23 -11.85
C ALA A 146 11.67 9.77 -12.30
N GLY A 147 11.69 11.05 -12.70
CA GLY A 147 12.86 11.92 -12.68
C GLY A 147 14.14 11.37 -13.33
N ALA A 148 14.30 11.67 -14.62
CA ALA A 148 15.60 12.04 -15.17
C ALA A 148 16.04 13.39 -14.53
N GLY A 149 16.19 13.40 -13.21
CA GLY A 149 16.94 14.41 -12.50
C GLY A 149 18.40 14.09 -12.76
N LYS A 150 19.01 14.85 -13.66
CA LYS A 150 20.45 15.13 -13.60
C LYS A 150 20.81 15.38 -12.14
N ALA A 151 21.47 14.44 -11.49
CA ALA A 151 22.26 14.79 -10.31
C ALA A 151 23.37 15.72 -10.82
N PRO A 152 23.44 16.98 -10.36
CA PRO A 152 24.56 17.84 -10.68
C PRO A 152 25.75 17.41 -9.84
N GLY A 153 26.84 17.06 -10.53
CA GLY A 153 28.22 17.16 -10.07
C GLY A 153 28.55 16.72 -8.63
N SER A 154 29.11 15.53 -8.50
CA SER A 154 30.19 15.33 -7.54
C SER A 154 31.23 14.36 -8.09
N GLY A 155 32.43 14.89 -8.34
CA GLY A 155 33.68 14.15 -8.22
C GLY A 155 34.09 13.28 -9.40
N ALA A 156 34.64 13.92 -10.43
CA ALA A 156 35.70 13.29 -11.22
C ALA A 156 36.92 12.99 -10.33
N GLY A 157 37.56 11.85 -10.57
CA GLY A 157 38.93 11.56 -10.15
C GLY A 157 39.06 10.39 -9.17
N ASN A 158 39.29 9.17 -9.68
CA ASN A 158 40.67 8.74 -9.92
C ASN A 158 40.70 7.36 -10.61
N ALA A 159 41.33 7.32 -11.78
CA ALA A 159 41.71 6.11 -12.48
C ALA A 159 43.18 5.83 -12.17
N ASN A 160 43.44 4.85 -11.30
CA ASN A 160 44.59 3.94 -11.33
C ASN A 160 44.63 3.16 -10.01
N GLY A 161 44.59 1.84 -10.09
CA GLY A 161 44.62 0.98 -8.92
C GLY A 161 44.55 -0.49 -9.28
N GLN A 162 45.45 -0.91 -10.15
CA GLN A 162 45.78 -2.31 -10.39
C GLN A 162 46.35 -2.90 -9.10
N GLY A 163 45.65 -3.85 -8.51
CA GLY A 163 46.03 -4.47 -7.24
C GLY A 163 45.59 -5.93 -7.20
N THR A 164 46.37 -6.79 -7.85
CA THR A 164 46.46 -8.22 -7.57
C THR A 164 46.80 -8.44 -6.10
N GLY A 165 45.97 -9.18 -5.38
CA GLY A 165 46.21 -9.56 -3.99
C GLY A 165 45.59 -10.90 -3.66
N ALA A 166 46.36 -11.95 -3.93
CA ALA A 166 46.15 -13.29 -3.36
C ALA A 166 46.45 -13.27 -1.86
N GLY A 167 45.72 -14.06 -1.07
CA GLY A 167 46.20 -14.50 0.24
C GLY A 167 45.15 -14.62 1.33
N GLY A 168 44.78 -15.86 1.66
CA GLY A 168 44.71 -16.28 3.07
C GLY A 168 43.32 -16.58 3.64
N PRO A 169 43.10 -17.81 4.17
CA PRO A 169 41.87 -18.20 4.87
C PRO A 169 42.00 -17.94 6.37
N THR A 170 40.92 -17.52 7.03
CA THR A 170 40.81 -17.62 8.49
C THR A 170 39.52 -18.32 8.90
N ASN A 171 39.73 -19.52 9.43
CA ASN A 171 38.86 -20.22 10.37
C ASN A 171 38.46 -19.30 11.53
N VAL A 172 37.21 -19.33 11.94
CA VAL A 172 36.81 -19.02 13.32
C VAL A 172 35.71 -19.99 13.75
N ALA A 173 36.16 -20.99 14.50
CA ALA A 173 35.33 -21.81 15.38
C ALA A 173 35.26 -21.15 16.76
N SER A 174 34.06 -21.15 17.34
CA SER A 174 33.72 -21.29 18.77
C SER A 174 34.64 -20.73 19.86
N GLY A 175 34.10 -19.88 20.73
CA GLY A 175 34.60 -19.78 22.11
C GLY A 175 34.31 -18.48 22.86
N ALA A 176 33.32 -18.54 23.77
CA ALA A 176 33.24 -17.90 25.09
C ALA A 176 33.80 -16.49 25.38
N ASN A 177 32.87 -15.63 25.84
CA ASN A 177 32.96 -14.76 27.01
C ASN A 177 34.13 -13.77 27.13
N ALA A 178 33.86 -12.48 26.84
CA ALA A 178 34.63 -11.36 27.38
C ALA A 178 33.74 -10.12 27.55
N THR A 179 33.41 -9.83 28.81
CA THR A 179 32.97 -8.52 29.29
C THR A 179 34.05 -7.48 29.00
N GLY A 180 33.75 -6.49 28.16
CA GLY A 180 34.75 -5.52 27.74
C GLY A 180 34.19 -4.28 27.04
N LYS A 181 33.90 -3.27 27.87
CA LYS A 181 34.27 -1.85 27.68
C LYS A 181 33.99 -1.19 26.31
N ALA A 182 32.98 -0.32 26.34
CA ALA A 182 32.77 0.87 25.53
C ALA A 182 33.90 1.25 24.55
N GLY A 183 33.66 0.97 23.27
CA GLY A 183 34.32 1.62 22.14
C GLY A 183 33.27 2.36 21.33
N ALA A 184 33.35 3.70 21.33
CA ALA A 184 32.61 4.56 20.43
C ALA A 184 33.10 4.32 19.00
N GLY A 185 32.47 3.35 18.32
CA GLY A 185 32.64 3.10 16.89
C GLY A 185 31.74 4.03 16.10
N ALA A 186 32.34 4.77 15.18
CA ALA A 186 31.66 5.61 14.20
C ALA A 186 30.49 4.87 13.52
N PRO A 187 29.40 5.58 13.14
CA PRO A 187 28.28 4.97 12.43
C PRO A 187 28.76 4.50 11.06
N GLY A 188 29.14 3.23 10.97
CA GLY A 188 29.30 2.53 9.71
C GLY A 188 27.96 2.58 9.01
N ASN A 189 27.90 3.35 7.92
CA ASN A 189 26.78 3.41 7.00
C ASN A 189 26.71 2.06 6.27
N VAL A 190 26.22 1.03 6.96
CA VAL A 190 25.82 -0.23 6.35
C VAL A 190 24.61 0.11 5.50
N THR A 191 24.86 0.42 4.23
CA THR A 191 23.79 0.50 3.24
C THR A 191 23.11 -0.86 3.25
N PRO A 192 21.83 -0.96 3.65
CA PRO A 192 21.14 -2.23 3.62
C PRO A 192 21.20 -2.76 2.18
N PRO A 193 21.41 -4.07 1.99
CA PRO A 193 21.43 -4.64 0.65
C PRO A 193 20.18 -4.19 -0.10
N SER A 194 20.38 -3.58 -1.27
CA SER A 194 19.35 -3.21 -2.23
C SER A 194 18.60 -4.47 -2.68
N GLY A 195 17.65 -4.91 -1.85
CA GLY A 195 17.08 -6.24 -1.91
C GLY A 195 15.58 -6.17 -1.77
N GLY A 196 14.88 -6.40 -2.89
CA GLY A 196 13.44 -6.61 -2.90
C GLY A 196 12.74 -5.80 -3.97
N GLY A 197 12.64 -6.36 -5.18
CA GLY A 197 11.65 -5.99 -6.19
C GLY A 197 10.22 -6.33 -5.75
N GLY A 198 9.83 -5.91 -4.53
CA GLY A 198 8.44 -5.93 -4.12
C GLY A 198 7.63 -4.92 -4.94
N PRO A 199 6.33 -5.16 -5.15
CA PRO A 199 5.48 -4.23 -5.84
C PRO A 199 5.52 -2.84 -5.16
N PRO A 200 5.33 -1.74 -5.90
CA PRO A 200 5.54 -0.38 -5.40
C PRO A 200 4.71 -0.03 -4.14
N TRP A 201 3.60 -0.71 -3.90
CA TRP A 201 2.79 -0.58 -2.68
C TRP A 201 3.33 -1.36 -1.47
N ALA A 202 4.22 -2.34 -1.68
CA ALA A 202 4.90 -3.09 -0.61
C ALA A 202 6.23 -2.43 -0.20
N ARG A 203 6.77 -1.50 -1.00
CA ARG A 203 7.90 -0.66 -0.60
C ARG A 203 7.39 0.44 0.32
N GLY A 204 7.32 0.14 1.61
CA GLY A 204 7.07 1.15 2.62
C GLY A 204 8.04 2.33 2.45
N ASN A 205 7.61 3.54 2.85
CA ASN A 205 8.44 4.74 2.78
C ASN A 205 9.88 4.43 3.26
N PRO A 206 10.90 4.53 2.40
CA PRO A 206 12.29 4.20 2.76
C PRO A 206 12.80 5.09 3.90
N ASN A 207 12.23 6.28 4.04
CA ASN A 207 12.55 7.25 5.08
C ASN A 207 11.69 7.10 6.35
N ALA A 208 10.87 6.04 6.45
CA ALA A 208 10.09 5.77 7.66
C ALA A 208 11.01 5.54 8.86
N THR A 209 10.65 6.12 10.01
CA THR A 209 11.41 5.93 11.25
C THR A 209 11.32 4.47 11.72
N PRO A 210 12.25 4.00 12.58
CA PRO A 210 12.15 2.68 13.19
C PRO A 210 10.78 2.43 13.87
N GLU A 211 10.24 3.45 14.53
CA GLU A 211 8.94 3.40 15.22
C GLU A 211 7.80 3.21 14.21
N GLU A 212 7.80 3.93 13.09
CA GLU A 212 6.79 3.76 12.03
C GLU A 212 6.86 2.37 11.39
N LYS A 213 8.08 1.83 11.18
CA LYS A 213 8.27 0.47 10.66
C LYS A 213 7.74 -0.58 11.63
N ASN A 214 8.02 -0.41 12.92
CA ASN A 214 7.50 -1.28 13.98
C ASN A 214 5.98 -1.19 14.06
N LYS A 215 5.40 0.02 14.01
CA LYS A 215 3.95 0.22 13.97
C LYS A 215 3.33 -0.49 12.78
N ARG A 216 3.85 -0.32 11.56
CA ARG A 216 3.35 -1.02 10.37
C ARG A 216 3.46 -2.55 10.49
N THR A 217 4.52 -3.04 11.12
CA THR A 217 4.70 -4.48 11.35
C THR A 217 3.69 -4.98 12.38
N SER A 218 3.49 -4.25 13.47
CA SER A 218 2.46 -4.53 14.47
C SER A 218 1.07 -4.51 13.84
N ASP A 219 0.71 -3.43 13.14
CA ASP A 219 -0.58 -3.30 12.46
C ASP A 219 -0.81 -4.47 11.49
N ARG A 220 0.22 -4.97 10.80
CA ARG A 220 0.10 -6.18 9.94
C ARG A 220 -0.12 -7.45 10.75
N LEU A 221 0.53 -7.59 11.89
CA LEU A 221 0.39 -8.74 12.78
C LEU A 221 -0.99 -8.74 13.47
N ASP A 222 -1.47 -7.57 13.88
CA ASP A 222 -2.75 -7.39 14.56
C ASP A 222 -3.92 -7.61 13.60
N ASN A 223 -3.77 -7.18 12.33
CA ASN A 223 -4.79 -7.38 11.32
C ASN A 223 -4.79 -8.79 10.70
N SER A 224 -3.81 -9.65 10.97
CA SER A 224 -3.75 -11.01 10.38
C SER A 224 -3.82 -12.09 11.45
N THR A 225 -4.62 -13.14 11.22
CA THR A 225 -4.66 -14.28 12.15
C THR A 225 -3.38 -15.13 12.00
N PRO A 226 -2.91 -15.80 13.07
CA PRO A 226 -1.80 -16.74 12.99
C PRO A 226 -2.00 -17.80 11.91
N GLU A 227 -3.22 -18.30 11.75
CA GLU A 227 -3.60 -19.31 10.76
C GLU A 227 -3.44 -18.78 9.33
N PHE A 228 -3.92 -17.56 9.07
CA PHE A 228 -3.78 -16.94 7.75
C PHE A 228 -2.29 -16.73 7.39
N ARG A 229 -1.45 -16.33 8.36
CA ARG A 229 0.00 -16.21 8.15
C ARG A 229 0.65 -17.55 7.81
N ALA A 230 0.26 -18.62 8.50
CA ALA A 230 0.75 -19.96 8.22
C ALA A 230 0.33 -20.43 6.81
N GLN A 231 -0.95 -20.28 6.45
CA GLN A 231 -1.49 -20.60 5.13
C GLN A 231 -0.78 -19.83 4.02
N MET A 232 -0.54 -18.53 4.21
CA MET A 232 0.21 -17.70 3.25
C MET A 232 1.63 -18.21 3.06
N THR A 233 2.31 -18.57 4.16
CA THR A 233 3.68 -19.11 4.11
C THR A 233 3.73 -20.43 3.34
N GLU A 234 2.80 -21.34 3.63
CA GLU A 234 2.69 -22.63 2.92
C GLU A 234 2.34 -22.43 1.44
N TYR A 235 1.38 -21.55 1.13
CA TYR A 235 1.00 -21.21 -0.24
C TYR A 235 2.20 -20.70 -1.05
N TRP A 236 2.95 -19.72 -0.53
CA TRP A 236 4.13 -19.19 -1.21
C TRP A 236 5.24 -20.22 -1.38
N LYS A 237 5.40 -21.14 -0.43
CA LYS A 237 6.32 -22.27 -0.57
C LYS A 237 5.92 -23.17 -1.76
N LEU A 238 4.66 -23.57 -1.84
CA LEU A 238 4.14 -24.40 -2.94
C LEU A 238 4.25 -23.71 -4.29
N VAL A 239 3.94 -22.41 -4.34
CA VAL A 239 4.15 -21.57 -5.54
C VAL A 239 5.63 -21.57 -5.96
N GLY A 240 6.55 -21.37 -5.01
CA GLY A 240 7.99 -21.35 -5.29
C GLY A 240 8.53 -22.70 -5.75
N GLU A 241 8.05 -23.81 -5.19
CA GLU A 241 8.36 -25.16 -5.65
C GLU A 241 7.86 -25.39 -7.07
N ARG A 242 6.59 -25.04 -7.35
CA ARG A 242 6.03 -25.23 -8.68
C ARG A 242 6.70 -24.35 -9.74
N ALA A 243 7.11 -23.14 -9.37
CA ALA A 243 7.88 -22.26 -10.25
C ALA A 243 9.23 -22.86 -10.63
N LYS A 244 9.94 -23.47 -9.66
CA LYS A 244 11.20 -24.18 -9.92
C LYS A 244 10.98 -25.36 -10.86
N GLU A 245 9.92 -26.15 -10.66
CA GLU A 245 9.56 -27.26 -11.55
C GLU A 245 9.28 -26.78 -12.99
N LYS A 246 8.71 -25.58 -13.16
CA LYS A 246 8.45 -24.96 -14.47
C LYS A 246 9.62 -24.16 -15.03
N GLY A 247 10.76 -24.09 -14.32
CA GLY A 247 11.90 -23.28 -14.73
C GLY A 247 11.65 -21.76 -14.70
N VAL A 248 10.61 -21.30 -14.00
CA VAL A 248 10.31 -19.87 -13.83
C VAL A 248 11.03 -19.36 -12.60
N GLN A 249 11.90 -18.36 -12.76
CA GLN A 249 12.52 -17.67 -11.64
C GLN A 249 11.54 -16.64 -11.07
N ILE A 250 10.93 -16.95 -9.92
CA ILE A 250 10.13 -15.99 -9.17
C ILE A 250 11.04 -15.29 -8.16
N PRO A 251 10.93 -13.96 -8.00
CA PRO A 251 11.62 -13.24 -6.92
C PRO A 251 11.36 -13.90 -5.58
N ASN A 252 12.38 -13.99 -4.73
CA ASN A 252 12.20 -14.58 -3.40
C ASN A 252 11.28 -13.66 -2.56
N PHE A 253 9.98 -13.96 -2.50
CA PHE A 253 8.96 -13.17 -1.80
C PHE A 253 8.97 -13.45 -0.28
N GLY A 254 10.12 -13.23 0.36
CA GLY A 254 10.22 -13.27 1.83
C GLY A 254 10.42 -14.65 2.45
N GLY A 255 10.78 -15.67 1.67
CA GLY A 255 11.35 -16.89 2.22
C GLY A 255 12.78 -16.66 2.70
N PRO A 256 13.28 -17.39 3.73
CA PRO A 256 14.71 -17.39 4.05
C PRO A 256 15.50 -17.70 2.78
N PRO A 257 16.65 -17.06 2.54
CA PRO A 257 17.43 -17.27 1.32
C PRO A 257 17.67 -18.77 1.16
N THR A 258 17.22 -19.33 0.03
CA THR A 258 17.53 -20.74 -0.26
C THR A 258 19.04 -20.87 -0.27
N PRO A 259 19.63 -21.83 0.46
CA PRO A 259 21.06 -22.01 0.46
C PRO A 259 21.51 -22.26 -0.98
N THR A 260 22.29 -21.34 -1.52
CA THR A 260 22.95 -21.52 -2.81
C THR A 260 23.81 -22.76 -2.69
N LYS A 261 23.49 -23.81 -3.47
CA LYS A 261 24.37 -24.97 -3.60
C LYS A 261 25.68 -24.47 -4.20
N THR A 262 26.67 -24.24 -3.35
CA THR A 262 28.07 -24.08 -3.77
C THR A 262 28.45 -25.35 -4.50
N LYS A 263 28.74 -25.25 -5.80
CA LYS A 263 29.32 -26.34 -6.59
C LYS A 263 30.82 -26.39 -6.34
#